data_AF-A0A6P8BJI6-F1
#
_entry.id   AF-A0A6P8BJI6-F1
#
_cell.length_a   1.000
_cell.length_b   1.000
_cell.length_c   1.000
_cell.angle_alpha   90.00
_cell.angle_beta   90.00
_cell.angle_gamma   90.00
#
_symmetry.space_group_name_H-M   'P 1'
#
loop_
_entity.id
_entity.type
_entity.pdbx_description
1 polymer ?
#
loop_
_entity_poly.entity_id
_entity_poly.type
_entity_poly.pdbx_seq_one_letter_code
_entity_poly.pdbx_strand_id
1 'polypeptide(L)'
;MGVIRKKTAARGAEGGVKYHCDVCSVDITSTVRIRCAHSACNDYDLCVNCFAQGSSSSNHQPATHPYRVIEQNSFPIFEEDWGADEELLLLEGAEIYGLGSWADIADHIGGYRHKDEVRDHYINAYVNSPRFPLPKRCSPHDNELANQTTREEFQARKKQRIEERRDAAKNAPALQPKTKPTASVPSCHEIQGYMPGRLEFETEHANEAEEAVQLMQFDPGDGINPRTGELEPETELKLTVMEVYNCRLTQRVERKKVIFEHNLLDYRENSKLEKKRSKEERDLLNKAKPFARMMNHDDFEAFSQGLIDELNLRQAITQLQEWRSLRIGDLKSGEKYEQEKAARIQKAIPLGSMDRDRLATNQRSKAPPPPDPPSGAALLVAPEMPARLATKGSHGNSLASENVEHAASNGDAVKSEAHANGGANGDTSSVIVANGDGAVNGVAANGVVKKEKFELQPIPNLTPLQFTLDQTPDLQVLTPDEVKLCELLRIQPKPYLMIKEQLLKEALKTNGTLKKKQAKEICRLDNAKGSRIFEFFVNSGWVGKA
;
A
#
# COMPACT_ATOMS: atom_id res chain seq x y z
N MET A 1 9.52 18.88 -21.45
CA MET A 1 8.16 18.43 -21.08
C MET A 1 7.45 19.58 -20.39
N GLY A 2 6.43 20.14 -21.03
CA GLY A 2 5.69 21.29 -20.51
C GLY A 2 4.86 20.90 -19.29
N VAL A 3 4.94 21.70 -18.23
CA VAL A 3 4.18 21.53 -17.00
C VAL A 3 2.70 21.76 -17.33
N ILE A 4 1.89 20.70 -17.33
CA ILE A 4 0.44 20.78 -17.46
C ILE A 4 -0.10 21.49 -16.23
N ARG A 5 -0.39 22.79 -16.35
CA ARG A 5 -1.07 23.55 -15.31
C ARG A 5 -2.54 23.11 -15.28
N LYS A 6 -2.88 22.29 -14.29
CA LYS A 6 -4.26 21.88 -14.01
C LYS A 6 -5.11 23.13 -13.69
N LYS A 7 -5.77 23.67 -14.71
CA LYS A 7 -6.72 24.77 -14.57
C LYS A 7 -8.00 24.14 -14.02
N THR A 8 -8.24 24.29 -12.72
CA THR A 8 -9.47 23.82 -12.07
C THR A 8 -10.64 24.62 -12.63
N ALA A 9 -11.27 24.11 -13.71
CA ALA A 9 -12.50 24.67 -14.24
C ALA A 9 -13.63 24.42 -13.23
N ALA A 10 -14.41 25.46 -12.94
CA ALA A 10 -15.62 25.33 -12.15
C ALA A 10 -16.59 24.38 -12.86
N ARG A 11 -17.11 23.39 -12.14
CA ARG A 11 -18.12 22.43 -12.62
C ARG A 11 -19.44 23.15 -12.91
N GLY A 12 -19.56 23.74 -14.09
CA GLY A 12 -20.82 24.19 -14.67
C GLY A 12 -21.38 23.09 -15.57
N ALA A 13 -22.70 22.93 -15.63
CA ALA A 13 -23.39 21.93 -16.44
C ALA A 13 -23.32 22.18 -17.97
N GLU A 14 -22.54 23.17 -18.39
CA GLU A 14 -22.38 23.59 -19.78
C GLU A 14 -20.89 23.48 -20.12
N GLY A 15 -20.53 22.46 -20.90
CA GLY A 15 -19.16 22.21 -21.35
C GLY A 15 -18.68 23.24 -22.38
N GLY A 16 -17.37 23.31 -22.58
CA GLY A 16 -16.69 24.18 -23.55
C GLY A 16 -16.32 25.57 -23.04
N VAL A 17 -15.59 26.31 -23.88
CA VAL A 17 -15.25 27.72 -23.64
C VAL A 17 -16.50 28.58 -23.81
N LYS A 18 -16.86 29.34 -22.78
CA LYS A 18 -18.02 30.23 -22.81
C LYS A 18 -17.74 31.50 -23.60
N TYR A 19 -18.60 31.83 -24.55
CA TYR A 19 -18.56 33.05 -25.34
C TYR A 19 -19.70 33.97 -24.95
N HIS A 20 -19.40 35.25 -24.75
CA HIS A 20 -20.36 36.29 -24.43
C HIS A 20 -20.28 37.39 -25.48
N CYS A 21 -21.41 38.03 -25.77
CA CYS A 21 -21.41 39.17 -26.67
C CYS A 21 -20.77 40.39 -26.01
N ASP A 22 -19.77 41.01 -26.64
CA ASP A 22 -19.05 42.18 -26.12
C ASP A 22 -19.89 43.48 -26.01
N VAL A 23 -21.14 43.46 -26.49
CA VAL A 23 -22.06 44.60 -26.46
C VAL A 23 -23.17 44.40 -25.43
N CYS A 24 -23.89 43.28 -25.50
CA CYS A 24 -25.05 43.01 -24.64
C CYS A 24 -24.78 42.00 -23.52
N SER A 25 -23.59 41.41 -23.47
CA SER A 25 -23.17 40.39 -22.49
C SER A 25 -24.05 39.12 -22.46
N VAL A 26 -24.89 38.92 -23.48
CA VAL A 26 -25.67 37.69 -23.65
C VAL A 26 -24.75 36.53 -23.97
N ASP A 27 -25.04 35.35 -23.40
CA ASP A 27 -24.35 34.10 -23.71
C ASP A 27 -24.61 33.70 -25.16
N ILE A 28 -23.54 33.63 -25.96
CA ILE A 28 -23.55 33.26 -27.37
C ILE A 28 -22.80 31.95 -27.64
N THR A 29 -22.44 31.21 -26.59
CA THR A 29 -21.66 29.96 -26.67
C THR A 29 -22.33 28.94 -27.60
N SER A 30 -23.65 28.78 -27.45
CA SER A 30 -24.48 27.88 -28.23
C SER A 30 -25.37 28.62 -29.22
N THR A 31 -24.85 29.68 -29.86
CA THR A 31 -25.51 30.35 -31.02
C THR A 31 -24.49 30.66 -32.12
N VAL A 32 -24.95 30.98 -33.33
CA VAL A 32 -24.07 31.52 -34.37
C VAL A 32 -23.53 32.86 -33.89
N ARG A 33 -22.20 33.03 -33.89
CA ARG A 33 -21.55 34.26 -33.43
C ARG A 33 -20.73 34.90 -34.53
N ILE A 34 -20.57 36.22 -34.44
CA ILE A 34 -19.85 37.00 -35.43
C ILE A 34 -18.57 37.54 -34.80
N ARG A 35 -17.44 37.04 -35.28
CA ARG A 35 -16.12 37.42 -34.77
C ARG A 35 -15.52 38.51 -35.63
N CYS A 36 -15.10 39.61 -35.01
CA CYS A 36 -14.33 40.63 -35.72
C CYS A 36 -12.98 40.05 -36.18
N ALA A 37 -12.62 40.27 -37.45
CA ALA A 37 -11.36 39.83 -38.05
C ALA A 37 -10.33 40.96 -38.17
N HIS A 38 -10.66 42.17 -37.70
CA HIS A 38 -9.75 43.31 -37.75
C HIS A 38 -8.72 43.26 -36.63
N SER A 39 -7.47 43.61 -36.93
CA SER A 39 -6.35 43.59 -35.96
C SER A 39 -6.54 44.54 -34.77
N ALA A 40 -7.40 45.56 -34.90
CA ALA A 40 -7.74 46.46 -33.81
C ALA A 40 -8.67 45.84 -32.76
N CYS A 41 -9.30 44.70 -33.06
CA CYS A 41 -10.17 43.97 -32.15
C CYS A 41 -9.54 42.61 -31.82
N ASN A 42 -9.22 42.39 -30.55
CA ASN A 42 -8.76 41.09 -30.07
C ASN A 42 -9.94 40.36 -29.40
N ASP A 43 -10.21 39.13 -29.81
CA ASP A 43 -11.26 38.26 -29.25
C ASP A 43 -12.64 38.94 -29.10
N TYR A 44 -13.04 39.74 -30.09
CA TYR A 44 -14.30 40.49 -30.07
C TYR A 44 -15.41 39.70 -30.80
N ASP A 45 -16.39 39.21 -30.05
CA ASP A 45 -17.50 38.37 -30.50
C ASP A 45 -18.87 39.08 -30.29
N LEU A 46 -19.68 39.09 -31.35
CA LEU A 46 -21.00 39.72 -31.38
C LEU A 46 -22.10 38.68 -31.57
N CYS A 47 -23.25 38.91 -30.92
CA CYS A 47 -24.48 38.21 -31.27
C CYS A 47 -25.03 38.76 -32.60
N VAL A 48 -25.80 37.94 -33.32
CA VAL A 48 -26.38 38.31 -34.62
C VAL A 48 -27.20 39.60 -34.54
N ASN A 49 -27.92 39.82 -33.44
CA ASN A 49 -28.75 41.01 -33.25
C ASN A 49 -27.92 42.29 -33.09
N CYS A 50 -26.87 42.27 -32.26
CA CYS A 50 -25.99 43.43 -32.06
C CYS A 50 -25.20 43.75 -33.34
N PHE A 51 -24.78 42.73 -34.07
CA PHE A 51 -24.14 42.93 -35.37
C PHE A 51 -25.10 43.53 -36.40
N ALA A 52 -26.32 43.00 -36.50
CA ALA A 52 -27.33 43.51 -37.44
C ALA A 52 -27.75 44.95 -37.14
N GLN A 53 -27.74 45.35 -35.86
CA GLN A 53 -28.00 46.73 -35.43
C GLN A 53 -26.79 47.65 -35.58
N GLY A 54 -25.63 47.13 -35.99
CA GLY A 54 -24.38 47.90 -36.04
C GLY A 54 -23.97 48.46 -34.68
N SER A 55 -24.30 47.74 -33.59
CA SER A 55 -23.89 48.14 -32.25
C SER A 55 -22.40 47.83 -32.06
N SER A 56 -21.65 48.77 -31.52
CA SER A 56 -20.25 48.58 -31.18
C SER A 56 -19.92 49.04 -29.77
N SER A 57 -18.89 48.42 -29.21
CA SER A 57 -18.25 48.81 -27.97
C SER A 57 -16.74 48.89 -28.20
N SER A 58 -16.05 49.71 -27.40
CA SER A 58 -14.60 49.89 -27.50
C SER A 58 -14.14 50.34 -28.90
N ASN A 59 -13.01 49.83 -29.38
CA ASN A 59 -12.39 50.17 -30.67
C ASN A 59 -13.03 49.47 -31.88
N HIS A 60 -14.18 48.79 -31.72
CA HIS A 60 -14.83 48.08 -32.81
C HIS A 60 -15.61 49.04 -33.72
N GLN A 61 -15.35 49.00 -35.02
CA GLN A 61 -16.07 49.81 -36.01
C GLN A 61 -16.88 48.91 -36.97
N PRO A 62 -18.22 48.86 -36.84
CA PRO A 62 -19.07 47.94 -37.61
C PRO A 62 -19.02 48.16 -39.12
N ALA A 63 -18.79 49.40 -39.56
CA ALA A 63 -18.82 49.76 -40.97
C ALA A 63 -17.55 49.38 -41.75
N THR A 64 -16.42 49.22 -41.06
CA THR A 64 -15.10 49.07 -41.70
C THR A 64 -14.39 47.78 -41.33
N HIS A 65 -14.76 47.14 -40.22
CA HIS A 65 -14.08 45.94 -39.75
C HIS A 65 -14.56 44.70 -40.52
N PRO A 66 -13.64 43.88 -41.08
CA PRO A 66 -14.00 42.56 -41.61
C PRO A 66 -14.46 41.65 -40.47
N TYR A 67 -15.34 40.69 -40.78
CA TYR A 67 -15.88 39.75 -39.81
C TYR A 67 -15.84 38.30 -40.33
N ARG A 68 -15.95 37.34 -39.40
CA ARG A 68 -16.11 35.92 -39.68
C ARG A 68 -17.37 35.42 -38.99
N VAL A 69 -18.18 34.65 -39.72
CA VAL A 69 -19.34 33.95 -39.15
C VAL A 69 -18.83 32.63 -38.58
N ILE A 70 -18.99 32.45 -37.27
CA ILE A 70 -18.63 31.22 -36.57
C ILE A 70 -19.91 30.45 -36.30
N GLU A 71 -20.06 29.34 -37.01
CA GLU A 71 -21.16 28.40 -36.83
C GLU A 71 -20.81 27.33 -35.79
N GLN A 72 -21.84 26.65 -35.29
CA GLN A 72 -21.69 25.57 -34.31
C GLN A 72 -21.16 24.27 -34.92
N ASN A 73 -20.95 24.19 -36.23
CA ASN A 73 -20.47 22.97 -36.90
C ASN A 73 -21.17 21.67 -36.45
N SER A 74 -22.45 21.74 -36.08
CA SER A 74 -23.20 20.57 -35.57
C SER A 74 -23.68 19.70 -36.74
N PHE A 75 -22.75 19.02 -37.39
CA PHE A 75 -22.97 18.03 -38.45
C PHE A 75 -21.98 16.86 -38.27
N PRO A 76 -22.31 15.64 -38.69
CA PRO A 76 -21.47 14.47 -38.45
C PRO A 76 -20.27 14.42 -39.40
N ILE A 77 -19.08 14.08 -38.88
CA ILE A 77 -17.83 14.01 -39.67
C ILE A 77 -17.14 12.64 -39.65
N PHE A 78 -17.11 11.94 -38.52
CA PHE A 78 -16.48 10.62 -38.39
C PHE A 78 -17.48 9.53 -38.07
N GLU A 79 -18.44 9.82 -37.18
CA GLU A 79 -19.55 8.94 -36.82
C GLU A 79 -20.90 9.68 -36.93
N GLU A 80 -21.98 8.94 -37.18
CA GLU A 80 -23.32 9.50 -37.43
C GLU A 80 -23.92 10.20 -36.20
N ASP A 81 -23.52 9.78 -35.00
CA ASP A 81 -24.03 10.33 -33.74
C ASP A 81 -23.18 11.47 -33.19
N TRP A 82 -21.99 11.72 -33.73
CA TRP A 82 -21.01 12.69 -33.23
C TRP A 82 -20.89 13.90 -34.15
N GLY A 83 -21.08 15.09 -33.58
CA GLY A 83 -20.97 16.34 -34.33
C GLY A 83 -19.52 16.84 -34.42
N ALA A 84 -19.18 17.56 -35.49
CA ALA A 84 -17.84 18.15 -35.62
C ALA A 84 -17.48 19.12 -34.48
N ASP A 85 -18.48 19.72 -33.83
CA ASP A 85 -18.30 20.46 -32.58
C ASP A 85 -17.89 19.59 -31.40
N GLU A 86 -18.54 18.43 -31.22
CA GLU A 86 -18.21 17.48 -30.16
C GLU A 86 -16.81 16.87 -30.38
N GLU A 87 -16.43 16.61 -31.62
CA GLU A 87 -15.11 16.11 -32.02
C GLU A 87 -13.99 17.12 -31.73
N LEU A 88 -14.23 18.39 -32.02
CA LEU A 88 -13.26 19.45 -31.71
C LEU A 88 -13.08 19.59 -30.20
N LEU A 89 -14.18 19.61 -29.43
CA LEU A 89 -14.14 19.71 -27.97
C LEU A 89 -13.53 18.45 -27.32
N LEU A 90 -13.69 17.28 -27.92
CA LEU A 90 -13.04 16.04 -27.47
C LEU A 90 -11.52 16.19 -27.50
N LEU A 91 -10.98 16.69 -28.62
CA LEU A 91 -9.54 16.88 -28.80
C LEU A 91 -8.99 18.03 -27.94
N GLU A 92 -9.71 19.15 -27.86
CA GLU A 92 -9.37 20.26 -26.96
C GLU A 92 -9.35 19.80 -25.49
N GLY A 93 -10.36 19.02 -25.07
CA GLY A 93 -10.42 18.42 -23.74
C GLY A 93 -9.24 17.47 -23.49
N ALA A 94 -8.88 16.64 -24.47
CA ALA A 94 -7.73 15.76 -24.35
C ALA A 94 -6.40 16.53 -24.21
N GLU A 95 -6.25 17.68 -24.89
CA GLU A 95 -5.09 18.56 -24.76
C GLU A 95 -5.03 19.25 -23.39
N ILE A 96 -6.17 19.75 -22.89
CA ILE A 96 -6.23 20.52 -21.64
C ILE A 96 -6.13 19.62 -20.40
N TYR A 97 -6.89 18.53 -20.35
CA TYR A 97 -6.99 17.66 -19.16
C TYR A 97 -6.05 16.47 -19.20
N GLY A 98 -5.48 16.18 -20.37
CA GLY A 98 -4.65 15.00 -20.62
C GLY A 98 -5.48 13.80 -21.08
N LEU A 99 -4.97 13.14 -22.13
CA LEU A 99 -5.59 11.96 -22.70
C LEU A 99 -5.73 10.84 -21.64
N GLY A 100 -6.94 10.29 -21.50
CA GLY A 100 -7.26 9.29 -20.48
C GLY A 100 -8.12 9.82 -19.32
N SER A 101 -8.20 11.15 -19.12
CA SER A 101 -9.15 11.74 -18.15
C SER A 101 -10.56 11.81 -18.71
N TRP A 102 -11.14 10.66 -19.09
CA TRP A 102 -12.40 10.59 -19.85
C TRP A 102 -13.61 11.22 -19.15
N ALA A 103 -13.60 11.27 -17.81
CA ALA A 103 -14.64 11.97 -17.06
C ALA A 103 -14.56 13.50 -17.23
N ASP A 104 -13.37 14.07 -17.09
CA ASP A 104 -13.17 15.52 -17.27
C ASP A 104 -13.35 15.93 -18.74
N ILE A 105 -12.94 15.07 -19.67
CA ILE A 105 -13.13 15.28 -21.11
C ILE A 105 -14.63 15.22 -21.47
N ALA A 106 -15.39 14.27 -20.92
CA ALA A 106 -16.84 14.20 -21.13
C ALA A 106 -17.57 15.45 -20.59
N ASP A 107 -17.16 15.94 -19.43
CA ASP A 107 -17.69 17.19 -18.86
C ASP A 107 -17.32 18.40 -19.74
N HIS A 108 -16.13 18.40 -20.36
CA HIS A 108 -15.66 19.47 -21.24
C HIS A 108 -16.40 19.53 -22.58
N ILE A 109 -16.70 18.38 -23.21
CA ILE A 109 -17.47 18.34 -24.45
C ILE A 109 -18.86 18.97 -24.24
N GLY A 110 -19.43 18.80 -23.05
CA GLY A 110 -20.82 19.18 -22.80
C GLY A 110 -21.79 18.27 -23.57
N GLY A 111 -23.10 18.41 -23.31
CA GLY A 111 -24.10 17.61 -24.03
C GLY A 111 -24.35 16.21 -23.47
N TYR A 112 -24.04 15.97 -22.20
CA TYR A 112 -24.39 14.75 -21.46
C TYR A 112 -23.83 13.43 -22.03
N ARG A 113 -22.62 13.45 -22.62
CA ARG A 113 -21.91 12.22 -23.00
C ARG A 113 -21.36 11.50 -21.76
N HIS A 114 -21.34 10.17 -21.78
CA HIS A 114 -20.76 9.40 -20.66
C HIS A 114 -19.26 9.17 -20.86
N LYS A 115 -18.50 9.07 -19.77
CA LYS A 115 -17.03 8.85 -19.82
C LYS A 115 -16.62 7.63 -20.67
N ASP A 116 -17.38 6.55 -20.59
CA ASP A 116 -17.06 5.30 -21.30
C ASP A 116 -17.38 5.44 -22.79
N GLU A 117 -18.48 6.10 -23.12
CA GLU A 117 -18.84 6.46 -24.51
C GLU A 117 -17.78 7.35 -25.18
N VAL A 118 -17.27 8.35 -24.45
CA VAL A 118 -16.20 9.25 -24.93
C VAL A 118 -14.90 8.49 -25.16
N ARG A 119 -14.52 7.59 -24.24
CA ARG A 119 -13.34 6.73 -24.38
C ARG A 119 -13.46 5.83 -25.61
N ASP A 120 -14.57 5.11 -25.71
CA ASP A 120 -14.76 4.09 -26.73
C ASP A 120 -14.83 4.73 -28.13
N HIS A 121 -15.48 5.90 -28.25
CA HIS A 121 -15.46 6.70 -29.47
C HIS A 121 -14.03 7.13 -29.85
N TYR A 122 -13.25 7.69 -28.92
CA TYR A 122 -11.86 8.09 -29.22
C TYR A 122 -11.02 6.91 -29.72
N ILE A 123 -11.14 5.76 -29.05
CA ILE A 123 -10.40 4.55 -29.44
C ILE A 123 -10.83 4.07 -30.83
N ASN A 124 -12.13 4.06 -31.13
CA ASN A 124 -12.62 3.56 -32.41
C ASN A 124 -12.35 4.52 -33.58
N ALA A 125 -12.62 5.81 -33.40
CA ALA A 125 -12.52 6.81 -34.46
C ALA A 125 -11.06 7.23 -34.74
N TYR A 126 -10.21 7.32 -33.71
CA TYR A 126 -8.84 7.83 -33.83
C TYR A 126 -7.78 6.71 -33.74
N VAL A 127 -7.81 5.87 -32.70
CA VAL A 127 -6.75 4.87 -32.44
C VAL A 127 -6.83 3.69 -33.39
N ASN A 128 -8.02 3.11 -33.55
CA ASN A 128 -8.29 1.97 -34.43
C ASN A 128 -8.53 2.40 -35.90
N SER A 129 -8.22 3.66 -36.24
CA SER A 129 -8.35 4.15 -37.59
C SER A 129 -7.37 3.43 -38.54
N PRO A 130 -7.82 3.01 -39.74
CA PRO A 130 -6.93 2.49 -40.77
C PRO A 130 -5.83 3.47 -41.22
N ARG A 131 -5.99 4.76 -40.91
CA ARG A 131 -5.06 5.84 -41.27
C ARG A 131 -4.43 6.52 -40.06
N PHE A 132 -4.25 5.78 -38.96
CA PHE A 132 -3.55 6.27 -37.77
C PHE A 132 -2.26 7.03 -38.15
N PRO A 133 -2.03 8.26 -37.64
CA PRO A 133 -2.68 8.91 -36.49
C PRO A 133 -3.97 9.69 -36.79
N LEU A 134 -4.48 9.67 -38.03
CA LEU A 134 -5.67 10.42 -38.42
C LEU A 134 -6.91 9.53 -38.54
N PRO A 135 -8.13 10.07 -38.30
CA PRO A 135 -9.37 9.34 -38.52
C PRO A 135 -9.59 8.88 -39.98
N LYS A 136 -10.40 7.84 -40.15
CA LYS A 136 -10.69 7.22 -41.46
C LYS A 136 -11.22 8.21 -42.51
N ARG A 137 -11.92 9.28 -42.11
CA ARG A 137 -12.52 10.31 -42.99
C ARG A 137 -11.86 11.69 -42.84
N CYS A 138 -10.56 11.76 -42.52
CA CYS A 138 -9.85 13.02 -42.29
C CYS A 138 -9.53 13.84 -43.57
N SER A 139 -10.10 13.51 -44.73
CA SER A 139 -9.84 14.30 -45.96
C SER A 139 -10.72 15.54 -45.98
N PRO A 140 -10.18 16.75 -46.25
CA PRO A 140 -11.00 17.98 -46.34
C PRO A 140 -12.10 17.96 -47.39
N HIS A 141 -12.05 17.00 -48.33
CA HIS A 141 -12.99 16.86 -49.44
C HIS A 141 -14.05 15.78 -49.17
N ASP A 142 -13.88 14.97 -48.11
CA ASP A 142 -14.83 13.92 -47.73
C ASP A 142 -15.99 14.53 -46.96
N ASN A 143 -17.10 14.76 -47.66
CA ASN A 143 -18.36 15.27 -47.10
C ASN A 143 -19.47 14.22 -47.18
N GLU A 144 -19.14 12.94 -47.38
CA GLU A 144 -20.14 11.88 -47.57
C GLU A 144 -21.09 11.80 -46.37
N LEU A 145 -20.55 11.81 -45.15
CA LEU A 145 -21.33 11.69 -43.92
C LEU A 145 -22.17 12.95 -43.65
N ALA A 146 -21.58 14.13 -43.91
CA ALA A 146 -22.25 15.42 -43.76
C ALA A 146 -23.41 15.61 -44.76
N ASN A 147 -23.34 14.97 -45.94
CA ASN A 147 -24.37 15.05 -46.97
C ASN A 147 -25.47 13.97 -46.83
N GLN A 148 -25.21 12.89 -46.08
CA GLN A 148 -26.18 11.80 -45.87
C GLN A 148 -27.34 12.21 -44.96
N THR A 149 -27.06 13.00 -43.93
CA THR A 149 -28.07 13.49 -42.97
C THR A 149 -28.22 14.99 -43.13
N THR A 150 -29.46 15.48 -43.18
CA THR A 150 -29.68 16.93 -43.21
C THR A 150 -29.22 17.56 -41.90
N ARG A 151 -28.65 18.77 -41.96
CA ARG A 151 -28.19 19.49 -40.77
C ARG A 151 -29.29 19.67 -39.73
N GLU A 152 -30.52 19.93 -40.18
CA GLU A 152 -31.69 20.12 -39.34
C GLU A 152 -32.07 18.84 -38.58
N GLU A 153 -32.03 17.69 -39.26
CA GLU A 153 -32.33 16.39 -38.65
C GLU A 153 -31.26 16.00 -37.62
N PHE A 154 -29.98 16.22 -37.92
CA PHE A 154 -28.91 15.96 -36.95
C PHE A 154 -29.04 16.86 -35.71
N GLN A 155 -29.34 18.15 -35.90
CA GLN A 155 -29.57 19.08 -34.80
C GLN A 155 -30.79 18.68 -33.94
N ALA A 156 -31.86 18.20 -34.57
CA ALA A 156 -33.04 17.69 -33.86
C ALA A 156 -32.71 16.45 -33.03
N ARG A 157 -31.98 15.47 -33.60
CA ARG A 157 -31.51 14.27 -32.87
C ARG A 157 -30.59 14.62 -31.71
N LYS A 158 -29.62 15.53 -31.93
CA LYS A 158 -28.72 16.03 -30.88
C LYS A 158 -29.50 16.69 -29.74
N LYS A 159 -30.49 17.53 -30.07
CA LYS A 159 -31.35 18.19 -29.06
C LYS A 159 -32.17 17.17 -28.26
N GLN A 160 -32.79 16.20 -28.94
CA GLN A 160 -33.57 15.14 -28.29
C GLN A 160 -32.70 14.32 -27.32
N ARG A 161 -31.49 13.93 -27.75
CA ARG A 161 -30.52 13.22 -26.90
C ARG A 161 -30.17 14.00 -25.63
N ILE A 162 -29.90 15.29 -25.77
CA ILE A 162 -29.55 16.17 -24.64
C ILE A 162 -30.74 16.30 -23.68
N GLU A 163 -31.95 16.45 -24.20
CA GLU A 163 -33.16 16.58 -23.39
C GLU A 163 -33.51 15.28 -22.64
N GLU A 164 -33.46 14.14 -23.32
CA GLU A 164 -33.67 12.82 -22.72
C GLU A 164 -32.67 12.53 -21.60
N ARG A 165 -31.38 12.79 -21.83
CA ARG A 165 -30.33 12.58 -20.82
C ARG A 165 -30.42 13.58 -19.68
N ARG A 166 -30.83 14.82 -19.96
CA ARG A 166 -31.10 15.84 -18.92
C ARG A 166 -32.26 15.42 -18.03
N ASP A 167 -33.33 14.88 -18.60
CA ASP A 167 -34.49 14.43 -17.83
C ASP A 167 -34.20 13.13 -17.09
N ALA A 168 -33.41 12.22 -17.66
CA ALA A 168 -32.88 11.06 -16.94
C ALA A 168 -32.01 11.48 -15.73
N ALA A 169 -31.17 12.52 -15.87
CA ALA A 169 -30.35 13.04 -14.78
C ALA A 169 -31.19 13.74 -13.69
N LYS A 170 -32.29 14.43 -14.05
CA LYS A 170 -33.23 15.00 -13.07
C LYS A 170 -34.04 13.94 -12.33
N ASN A 171 -34.41 12.86 -13.04
CA ASN A 171 -35.21 11.77 -12.50
C ASN A 171 -34.38 10.70 -11.78
N ALA A 172 -33.04 10.77 -11.86
CA ALA A 172 -32.17 9.87 -11.15
C ALA A 172 -32.30 10.08 -9.63
N PRO A 173 -32.51 9.01 -8.84
CA PRO A 173 -32.56 9.12 -7.39
C PRO A 173 -31.24 9.71 -6.88
N ALA A 174 -31.34 10.67 -5.95
CA ALA A 174 -30.17 11.29 -5.34
C ALA A 174 -29.27 10.18 -4.77
N LEU A 175 -28.13 9.94 -5.44
CA LEU A 175 -27.10 9.05 -4.93
C LEU A 175 -26.78 9.51 -3.52
N GLN A 176 -26.93 8.61 -2.54
CA GLN A 176 -26.48 8.86 -1.18
C GLN A 176 -25.08 9.46 -1.28
N PRO A 177 -24.77 10.56 -0.55
CA PRO A 177 -23.49 11.20 -0.65
C PRO A 177 -22.43 10.14 -0.38
N LYS A 178 -21.75 9.69 -1.44
CA LYS A 178 -20.58 8.83 -1.30
C LYS A 178 -19.71 9.59 -0.32
N THR A 179 -19.49 9.00 0.86
CA THR A 179 -18.52 9.49 1.83
C THR A 179 -17.32 9.89 1.01
N LYS A 180 -17.00 11.20 1.02
CA LYS A 180 -16.03 11.81 0.10
C LYS A 180 -14.89 10.80 -0.07
N PRO A 181 -14.61 10.31 -1.29
CA PRO A 181 -13.52 9.35 -1.47
C PRO A 181 -12.35 9.92 -0.73
N THR A 182 -11.85 9.19 0.27
CA THR A 182 -10.82 9.66 1.18
C THR A 182 -9.74 10.24 0.29
N ALA A 183 -9.70 11.56 0.20
CA ALA A 183 -8.79 12.22 -0.70
C ALA A 183 -7.41 11.73 -0.28
N SER A 184 -6.55 11.44 -1.25
CA SER A 184 -5.13 11.15 -1.02
C SER A 184 -4.46 12.42 -0.49
N VAL A 185 -4.89 12.87 0.68
CA VAL A 185 -4.15 13.79 1.52
C VAL A 185 -3.08 12.91 2.17
N PRO A 186 -1.80 13.31 2.15
CA PRO A 186 -0.67 12.63 2.80
C PRO A 186 -0.79 12.38 4.32
N SER A 187 -2.01 12.35 4.86
CA SER A 187 -2.31 12.31 6.28
C SER A 187 -3.62 11.58 6.59
N CYS A 188 -4.06 10.65 5.73
CA CYS A 188 -5.02 9.63 6.16
C CYS A 188 -4.32 8.68 7.14
N HIS A 189 -4.23 9.11 8.40
CA HIS A 189 -3.66 8.36 9.52
C HIS A 189 -4.36 7.02 9.76
N GLU A 190 -5.54 6.80 9.16
CA GLU A 190 -6.27 5.53 9.24
C GLU A 190 -5.56 4.39 8.49
N ILE A 191 -4.77 4.69 7.44
CA ILE A 191 -4.14 3.68 6.58
C ILE A 191 -2.61 3.87 6.46
N GLN A 192 -1.93 4.29 7.53
CA GLN A 192 -0.46 4.34 7.65
C GLN A 192 0.31 4.77 6.37
N GLY A 193 -0.16 5.85 5.71
CA GLY A 193 0.50 6.38 4.49
C GLY A 193 0.20 5.61 3.20
N TYR A 194 -0.69 4.61 3.20
CA TYR A 194 -1.19 3.98 1.99
C TYR A 194 -2.14 4.93 1.23
N MET A 195 -1.99 4.99 -0.08
CA MET A 195 -2.74 5.88 -0.97
C MET A 195 -3.63 5.06 -1.90
N PRO A 196 -4.93 4.86 -1.57
CA PRO A 196 -5.81 3.92 -2.28
C PRO A 196 -5.98 4.21 -3.78
N GLY A 197 -5.96 5.49 -4.18
CA GLY A 197 -6.07 5.88 -5.58
C GLY A 197 -4.84 5.58 -6.43
N ARG A 198 -3.67 5.40 -5.81
CA ARG A 198 -2.40 5.08 -6.47
C ARG A 198 -1.92 3.65 -6.22
N LEU A 199 -2.60 2.92 -5.34
CA LEU A 199 -2.25 1.56 -4.91
C LEU A 199 -0.79 1.44 -4.39
N GLU A 200 -0.28 2.51 -3.78
CA GLU A 200 1.11 2.63 -3.32
C GLU A 200 1.18 3.21 -1.90
N PHE A 201 2.30 2.98 -1.23
CA PHE A 201 2.60 3.61 0.04
C PHE A 201 3.35 4.92 -0.19
N GLU A 202 3.12 5.89 0.68
CA GLU A 202 3.85 7.17 0.68
C GLU A 202 5.35 6.96 0.91
N THR A 203 5.69 5.99 1.75
CA THR A 203 7.07 5.52 1.92
C THR A 203 7.10 4.03 1.65
N GLU A 204 7.71 3.65 0.54
CA GLU A 204 7.77 2.26 0.13
C GLU A 204 8.80 1.46 0.94
N HIS A 205 8.66 0.13 0.92
CA HIS A 205 9.66 -0.74 1.53
C HIS A 205 11.01 -0.58 0.82
N ALA A 206 12.07 -0.34 1.62
CA ALA A 206 13.42 -0.05 1.15
C ALA A 206 13.45 1.15 0.17
N ASN A 207 12.89 2.29 0.59
CA ASN A 207 12.82 3.51 -0.21
C ASN A 207 14.21 4.04 -0.58
N GLU A 208 15.21 3.82 0.27
CA GLU A 208 16.61 4.17 0.05
C GLU A 208 17.21 3.54 -1.23
N ALA A 209 16.62 2.44 -1.72
CA ALA A 209 17.06 1.82 -2.97
C ALA A 209 16.84 2.75 -4.19
N GLU A 210 15.85 3.65 -4.13
CA GLU A 210 15.59 4.62 -5.18
C GLU A 210 16.69 5.70 -5.21
N GLU A 211 17.23 6.08 -4.04
CA GLU A 211 18.31 7.06 -3.95
C GLU A 211 19.59 6.56 -4.64
N ALA A 212 19.83 5.25 -4.63
CA ALA A 212 21.01 4.62 -5.26
C ALA A 212 20.94 4.62 -6.79
N VAL A 213 19.74 4.60 -7.38
CA VAL A 213 19.54 4.58 -8.84
C VAL A 213 19.20 5.95 -9.43
N GLN A 214 18.75 6.91 -8.62
CA GLN A 214 18.22 8.20 -9.11
C GLN A 214 19.22 9.01 -9.96
N LEU A 215 20.53 8.90 -9.69
CA LEU A 215 21.58 9.62 -10.41
C LEU A 215 22.33 8.74 -11.41
N MET A 216 21.87 7.50 -11.61
CA MET A 216 22.52 6.57 -12.54
C MET A 216 22.19 6.96 -13.99
N GLN A 217 23.23 7.10 -14.80
CA GLN A 217 23.12 7.46 -16.22
C GLN A 217 23.90 6.45 -17.06
N PHE A 218 23.32 6.10 -18.21
CA PHE A 218 23.93 5.26 -19.23
C PHE A 218 24.07 6.10 -20.50
N ASP A 219 25.30 6.37 -20.90
CA ASP A 219 25.54 7.11 -22.13
C ASP A 219 25.53 6.16 -23.35
N PRO A 220 24.99 6.57 -24.51
CA PRO A 220 25.02 5.75 -25.71
C PRO A 220 26.45 5.41 -26.13
N GLY A 221 26.83 4.13 -26.01
CA GLY A 221 28.19 3.64 -26.28
C GLY A 221 28.94 3.18 -25.03
N ASP A 222 28.42 3.47 -23.82
CA ASP A 222 28.89 2.85 -22.59
C ASP A 222 28.53 1.37 -22.57
N GLY A 223 29.46 0.57 -22.04
CA GLY A 223 29.24 -0.84 -21.79
C GLY A 223 30.40 -1.68 -22.24
N ILE A 224 30.90 -1.52 -23.46
CA ILE A 224 31.99 -2.35 -23.98
C ILE A 224 33.19 -1.48 -24.29
N ASN A 225 34.32 -1.77 -23.66
CA ASN A 225 35.56 -1.05 -23.94
C ASN A 225 35.97 -1.29 -25.40
N PRO A 226 36.08 -0.25 -26.23
CA PRO A 226 36.37 -0.40 -27.66
C PRO A 226 37.77 -0.97 -27.97
N ARG A 227 38.68 -1.04 -26.99
CA ARG A 227 40.01 -1.66 -27.15
C ARG A 227 40.10 -3.09 -26.65
N THR A 228 39.42 -3.43 -25.56
CA THR A 228 39.54 -4.76 -24.94
C THR A 228 38.35 -5.67 -25.25
N GLY A 229 37.21 -5.12 -25.68
CA GLY A 229 35.99 -5.87 -25.94
C GLY A 229 35.29 -6.39 -24.68
N GLU A 230 35.81 -6.05 -23.50
CA GLU A 230 35.27 -6.42 -22.19
C GLU A 230 34.32 -5.35 -21.67
N LEU A 231 33.45 -5.74 -20.74
CA LEU A 231 32.51 -4.81 -20.11
C LEU A 231 33.30 -3.80 -19.26
N GLU A 232 33.03 -2.51 -19.43
CA GLU A 232 33.64 -1.47 -18.58
C GLU A 232 33.27 -1.73 -17.12
N PRO A 233 34.23 -1.74 -16.17
CA PRO A 233 33.96 -2.01 -14.75
C PRO A 233 32.91 -1.06 -14.14
N GLU A 234 32.82 0.17 -14.64
CA GLU A 234 31.79 1.12 -14.25
C GLU A 234 30.39 0.66 -14.68
N THR A 235 30.26 0.14 -15.89
CA THR A 235 28.97 -0.39 -16.38
C THR A 235 28.59 -1.67 -15.63
N GLU A 236 29.56 -2.53 -15.34
CA GLU A 236 29.34 -3.73 -14.50
C GLU A 236 28.80 -3.37 -13.11
N LEU A 237 29.38 -2.35 -12.47
CA LEU A 237 28.90 -1.84 -11.19
C LEU A 237 27.48 -1.28 -11.31
N LYS A 238 27.19 -0.47 -12.33
CA LYS A 238 25.84 0.08 -12.58
C LYS A 238 24.81 -1.04 -12.76
N LEU A 239 25.13 -2.07 -13.53
CA LEU A 239 24.26 -3.24 -13.73
C LEU A 239 24.04 -4.01 -12.42
N THR A 240 25.09 -4.21 -11.62
CA THR A 240 25.00 -4.86 -10.30
C THR A 240 24.07 -4.08 -9.36
N VAL A 241 24.19 -2.75 -9.32
CA VAL A 241 23.31 -1.88 -8.52
C VAL A 241 21.86 -1.98 -9.02
N MET A 242 21.65 -2.05 -10.35
CA MET A 242 20.32 -2.25 -10.93
C MET A 242 19.71 -3.61 -10.56
N GLU A 243 20.52 -4.67 -10.50
CA GLU A 243 20.08 -6.00 -10.07
C GLU A 243 19.65 -6.00 -8.58
N VAL A 244 20.45 -5.34 -7.72
CA VAL A 244 20.08 -5.12 -6.32
C VAL A 244 18.76 -4.36 -6.22
N TYR A 245 18.59 -3.30 -7.01
CA TYR A 245 17.33 -2.53 -7.06
C TYR A 245 16.13 -3.40 -7.46
N ASN A 246 16.26 -4.23 -8.51
CA ASN A 246 15.21 -5.14 -8.95
C ASN A 246 14.85 -6.19 -7.89
N CYS A 247 15.84 -6.68 -7.14
CA CYS A 247 15.59 -7.56 -6.00
C CYS A 247 14.77 -6.85 -4.91
N ARG A 248 15.09 -5.58 -4.59
CA ARG A 248 14.31 -4.77 -3.65
C ARG A 248 12.89 -4.50 -4.16
N LEU A 249 12.72 -4.26 -5.46
CA LEU A 249 11.42 -4.06 -6.09
C LEU A 249 10.56 -5.32 -6.00
N THR A 250 11.14 -6.49 -6.24
CA THR A 250 10.47 -7.79 -6.11
C THR A 250 9.98 -7.99 -4.67
N GLN A 251 10.85 -7.78 -3.68
CA GLN A 251 10.49 -7.88 -2.27
C GLN A 251 9.40 -6.88 -1.84
N ARG A 252 9.36 -5.69 -2.48
CA ARG A 252 8.32 -4.68 -2.24
C ARG A 252 6.97 -5.18 -2.76
N VAL A 253 6.94 -5.77 -3.95
CA VAL A 253 5.73 -6.37 -4.54
C VAL A 253 5.22 -7.54 -3.68
N GLU A 254 6.11 -8.44 -3.24
CA GLU A 254 5.75 -9.56 -2.36
C GLU A 254 5.16 -9.09 -1.03
N ARG A 255 5.77 -8.08 -0.40
CA ARG A 255 5.23 -7.50 0.84
C ARG A 255 3.86 -6.87 0.63
N LYS A 256 3.68 -6.11 -0.45
CA LYS A 256 2.39 -5.54 -0.83
C LYS A 256 1.35 -6.64 -0.99
N LYS A 257 1.68 -7.70 -1.72
CA LYS A 257 0.80 -8.86 -1.91
C LYS A 257 0.31 -9.40 -0.57
N VAL A 258 1.21 -9.67 0.37
CA VAL A 258 0.85 -10.18 1.71
C VAL A 258 -0.04 -9.18 2.47
N ILE A 259 0.22 -7.88 2.37
CA ILE A 259 -0.59 -6.85 3.05
C ILE A 259 -2.03 -6.83 2.54
N PHE A 260 -2.23 -6.90 1.22
CA PHE A 260 -3.57 -6.92 0.64
C PHE A 260 -4.27 -8.25 0.83
N GLU A 261 -3.57 -9.35 0.60
CA GLU A 261 -4.12 -10.70 0.70
C GLU A 261 -4.66 -10.98 2.10
N HIS A 262 -3.95 -10.53 3.13
CA HIS A 262 -4.37 -10.71 4.53
C HIS A 262 -5.17 -9.55 5.12
N ASN A 263 -5.68 -8.63 4.28
CA ASN A 263 -6.46 -7.45 4.69
C ASN A 263 -5.81 -6.67 5.86
N LEU A 264 -4.49 -6.52 5.83
CA LEU A 264 -3.74 -5.89 6.92
C LEU A 264 -3.90 -4.36 6.97
N LEU A 265 -4.50 -3.78 5.92
CA LEU A 265 -4.83 -2.35 5.85
C LEU A 265 -6.00 -1.96 6.76
N ASP A 266 -6.86 -2.91 7.15
CA ASP A 266 -8.00 -2.67 8.03
C ASP A 266 -7.58 -2.58 9.51
N TYR A 267 -6.71 -1.61 9.82
CA TYR A 267 -6.10 -1.46 11.15
C TYR A 267 -7.14 -1.42 12.28
N ARG A 268 -8.28 -0.75 12.05
CA ARG A 268 -9.34 -0.63 13.06
C ARG A 268 -10.00 -1.96 13.39
N GLU A 269 -10.31 -2.78 12.38
CA GLU A 269 -10.90 -4.10 12.59
C GLU A 269 -9.87 -5.08 13.15
N ASN A 270 -8.64 -5.07 12.62
CA ASN A 270 -7.53 -5.87 13.12
C ASN A 270 -7.20 -5.56 14.58
N SER A 271 -7.19 -4.28 14.98
CA SER A 271 -6.99 -3.86 16.38
C SER A 271 -8.15 -4.27 17.29
N LYS A 272 -9.40 -4.25 16.81
CA LYS A 272 -10.56 -4.76 17.57
C LYS A 272 -10.45 -6.26 17.80
N LEU A 273 -10.09 -7.03 16.77
CA LEU A 273 -9.87 -8.48 16.86
C LEU A 273 -8.74 -8.80 17.85
N GLU A 274 -7.62 -8.08 17.78
CA GLU A 274 -6.48 -8.28 18.67
C GLU A 274 -6.83 -7.95 20.14
N LYS A 275 -7.66 -6.92 20.39
CA LYS A 275 -8.14 -6.57 21.74
C LYS A 275 -9.11 -7.59 22.34
N LYS A 276 -9.85 -8.34 21.51
CA LYS A 276 -10.75 -9.41 21.99
C LYS A 276 -9.99 -10.65 22.45
N ARG A 277 -8.74 -10.82 22.01
CA ARG A 277 -7.91 -11.99 22.31
C ARG A 277 -7.23 -11.88 23.67
N SER A 278 -7.11 -13.03 24.34
CA SER A 278 -6.33 -13.13 25.58
C SER A 278 -4.85 -12.82 25.32
N LYS A 279 -4.09 -12.54 26.37
CA LYS A 279 -2.65 -12.28 26.25
C LYS A 279 -1.90 -13.47 25.64
N GLU A 280 -2.24 -14.69 26.07
CA GLU A 280 -1.61 -15.91 25.58
C GLU A 280 -1.93 -16.20 24.12
N GLU A 281 -3.19 -15.97 23.70
CA GLU A 281 -3.60 -16.06 22.30
C GLU A 281 -2.87 -15.04 21.41
N ARG A 282 -2.73 -13.78 21.89
CA ARG A 282 -1.97 -12.75 21.18
C ARG A 282 -0.50 -13.13 21.01
N ASP A 283 0.13 -13.62 22.06
CA ASP A 283 1.54 -14.02 22.02
C ASP A 283 1.76 -15.22 21.08
N LEU A 284 0.81 -16.16 21.03
CA LEU A 284 0.85 -17.30 20.10
C LEU A 284 0.71 -16.85 18.64
N LEU A 285 -0.28 -16.02 18.34
CA LEU A 285 -0.50 -15.54 16.97
C LEU A 285 0.59 -14.58 16.49
N ASN A 286 1.22 -13.82 17.39
CA ASN A 286 2.39 -13.02 17.06
C ASN A 286 3.56 -13.90 16.57
N LYS A 287 3.71 -15.11 17.12
CA LYS A 287 4.69 -16.09 16.63
C LYS A 287 4.27 -16.72 15.31
N ALA A 288 2.97 -16.77 15.01
CA ALA A 288 2.43 -17.32 13.77
C ALA A 288 2.52 -16.33 12.58
N LYS A 289 2.59 -15.01 12.81
CA LYS A 289 2.66 -13.97 11.76
C LYS A 289 3.65 -14.24 10.61
N PRO A 290 4.85 -14.80 10.81
CA PRO A 290 5.77 -15.11 9.70
C PRO A 290 5.18 -16.10 8.68
N PHE A 291 4.30 -17.01 9.08
CA PHE A 291 3.68 -17.98 8.18
C PHE A 291 2.68 -17.34 7.21
N ALA A 292 2.12 -16.17 7.54
CA ALA A 292 1.27 -15.39 6.63
C ALA A 292 1.99 -14.99 5.33
N ARG A 293 3.33 -14.99 5.30
CA ARG A 293 4.10 -14.70 4.08
C ARG A 293 4.11 -15.86 3.08
N MET A 294 3.83 -17.08 3.55
CA MET A 294 3.91 -18.30 2.75
C MET A 294 2.53 -18.92 2.50
N MET A 295 1.54 -18.57 3.32
CA MET A 295 0.18 -19.11 3.28
C MET A 295 -0.79 -18.08 2.70
N ASN A 296 -1.80 -18.57 1.99
CA ASN A 296 -2.90 -17.74 1.53
C ASN A 296 -3.74 -17.26 2.73
N HIS A 297 -4.63 -16.30 2.49
CA HIS A 297 -5.49 -15.73 3.54
C HIS A 297 -6.28 -16.79 4.32
N ASP A 298 -7.07 -17.60 3.61
CA ASP A 298 -7.97 -18.59 4.20
C ASP A 298 -7.19 -19.66 4.98
N ASP A 299 -6.07 -20.11 4.42
CA ASP A 299 -5.21 -21.12 5.05
C ASP A 299 -4.56 -20.56 6.33
N PHE A 300 -4.12 -19.30 6.31
CA PHE A 300 -3.51 -18.66 7.48
C PHE A 300 -4.54 -18.39 8.57
N GLU A 301 -5.77 -18.04 8.21
CA GLU A 301 -6.87 -17.90 9.18
C GLU A 301 -7.23 -19.24 9.82
N ALA A 302 -7.39 -20.30 9.01
CA ALA A 302 -7.63 -21.65 9.49
C ALA A 302 -6.50 -22.15 10.41
N PHE A 303 -5.25 -21.91 10.03
CA PHE A 303 -4.08 -22.23 10.86
C PHE A 303 -4.07 -21.45 12.18
N SER A 304 -4.36 -20.15 12.13
CA SER A 304 -4.45 -19.30 13.31
C SER A 304 -5.55 -19.75 14.27
N GLN A 305 -6.72 -20.11 13.73
CA GLN A 305 -7.83 -20.64 14.53
C GLN A 305 -7.48 -21.99 15.16
N GLY A 306 -6.87 -22.90 14.39
CA GLY A 306 -6.42 -24.19 14.91
C GLY A 306 -5.41 -24.07 16.05
N LEU A 307 -4.48 -23.11 15.98
CA LEU A 307 -3.54 -22.81 17.07
C LEU A 307 -4.25 -22.32 18.34
N ILE A 308 -5.27 -21.48 18.19
CA ILE A 308 -6.09 -20.98 19.31
C ILE A 308 -6.88 -22.14 19.94
N ASP A 309 -7.49 -22.98 19.11
CA ASP A 309 -8.28 -24.13 19.56
C ASP A 309 -7.39 -25.12 20.32
N GLU A 310 -6.19 -25.41 19.81
CA GLU A 310 -5.21 -26.25 20.48
C GLU A 310 -4.78 -25.68 21.84
N LEU A 311 -4.48 -24.38 21.90
CA LEU A 311 -4.13 -23.69 23.15
C LEU A 311 -5.27 -23.80 24.18
N ASN A 312 -6.49 -23.51 23.74
CA ASN A 312 -7.69 -23.56 24.58
C ASN A 312 -7.96 -24.98 25.09
N LEU A 313 -7.79 -26.00 24.25
CA LEU A 313 -7.90 -27.41 24.64
C LEU A 313 -6.82 -27.80 25.66
N ARG A 314 -5.56 -27.41 25.46
CA ARG A 314 -4.46 -27.69 26.41
C ARG A 314 -4.71 -27.06 27.77
N GLN A 315 -5.19 -25.82 27.80
CA GLN A 315 -5.57 -25.13 29.04
C GLN A 315 -6.75 -25.84 29.74
N ALA A 316 -7.81 -26.16 29.00
CA ALA A 316 -8.97 -26.86 29.54
C ALA A 316 -8.62 -28.26 30.09
N ILE A 317 -7.80 -29.04 29.37
CA ILE A 317 -7.31 -30.34 29.84
C ILE A 317 -6.52 -30.20 31.13
N THR A 318 -5.61 -29.22 31.20
CA THR A 318 -4.81 -28.97 32.40
C THR A 318 -5.69 -28.61 33.60
N GLN A 319 -6.69 -27.75 33.39
CA GLN A 319 -7.65 -27.36 34.42
C GLN A 319 -8.50 -28.55 34.91
N LEU A 320 -9.02 -29.37 34.00
CA LEU A 320 -9.78 -30.57 34.35
C LEU A 320 -8.92 -31.61 35.09
N GLN A 321 -7.64 -31.73 34.75
CA GLN A 321 -6.69 -32.58 35.48
C GLN A 321 -6.43 -32.05 36.90
N GLU A 322 -6.29 -30.73 37.08
CA GLU A 322 -6.17 -30.09 38.40
C GLU A 322 -7.42 -30.38 39.25
N TRP A 323 -8.62 -30.20 38.69
CA TRP A 323 -9.88 -30.48 39.38
C TRP A 323 -9.99 -31.95 39.82
N ARG A 324 -9.60 -32.90 38.95
CA ARG A 324 -9.55 -34.32 39.32
C ARG A 324 -8.57 -34.59 40.46
N SER A 325 -7.41 -33.94 40.47
CA SER A 325 -6.42 -34.08 41.56
C SER A 325 -6.95 -33.57 42.90
N LEU A 326 -7.81 -32.55 42.86
CA LEU A 326 -8.52 -31.97 44.00
C LEU A 326 -9.82 -32.72 44.35
N ARG A 327 -10.09 -33.85 43.67
CA ARG A 327 -11.30 -34.68 43.82
C ARG A 327 -12.61 -33.97 43.47
N ILE A 328 -12.55 -32.99 42.60
CA ILE A 328 -13.71 -32.31 42.01
C ILE A 328 -14.13 -33.13 40.78
N GLY A 329 -15.25 -33.85 40.89
CA GLY A 329 -15.75 -34.75 39.84
C GLY A 329 -16.70 -34.11 38.83
N ASP A 330 -17.38 -33.02 39.22
CA ASP A 330 -18.46 -32.42 38.42
C ASP A 330 -18.08 -31.03 37.90
N LEU A 331 -18.48 -30.70 36.67
CA LEU A 331 -18.22 -29.39 36.04
C LEU A 331 -18.81 -28.23 36.85
N LYS A 332 -20.04 -28.39 37.38
CA LYS A 332 -20.68 -27.40 38.26
C LYS A 332 -19.89 -27.13 39.54
N SER A 333 -19.29 -28.19 40.10
CA SER A 333 -18.47 -28.06 41.31
C SER A 333 -17.11 -27.41 41.02
N GLY A 334 -16.55 -27.64 39.82
CA GLY A 334 -15.33 -26.97 39.35
C GLY A 334 -15.53 -25.49 39.06
N GLU A 335 -16.64 -25.11 38.42
CA GLU A 335 -16.96 -23.70 38.21
C GLU A 335 -17.07 -22.94 39.54
N LYS A 336 -17.77 -23.52 40.52
CA LYS A 336 -17.85 -22.95 41.88
C LYS A 336 -16.48 -22.85 42.54
N TYR A 337 -15.62 -23.85 42.38
CA TYR A 337 -14.25 -23.83 42.89
C TYR A 337 -13.43 -22.69 42.30
N GLU A 338 -13.50 -22.45 40.98
CA GLU A 338 -12.78 -21.35 40.33
C GLU A 338 -13.33 -19.99 40.74
N GLN A 339 -14.65 -19.83 40.85
CA GLN A 339 -15.27 -18.60 41.35
C GLN A 339 -14.80 -18.29 42.78
N GLU A 340 -14.77 -19.29 43.67
CA GLU A 340 -14.26 -19.13 45.03
C GLU A 340 -12.74 -18.89 45.08
N LYS A 341 -11.95 -19.56 44.23
CA LYS A 341 -10.49 -19.37 44.10
C LYS A 341 -10.17 -17.95 43.64
N ALA A 342 -10.87 -17.46 42.60
CA ALA A 342 -10.77 -16.09 42.13
C ALA A 342 -11.18 -15.07 43.21
N ALA A 343 -12.27 -15.32 43.94
CA ALA A 343 -12.71 -14.46 45.04
C ALA A 343 -11.71 -14.43 46.20
N ARG A 344 -11.05 -15.56 46.52
CA ARG A 344 -9.98 -15.61 47.52
C ARG A 344 -8.74 -14.84 47.08
N ILE A 345 -8.34 -14.97 45.81
CA ILE A 345 -7.22 -14.21 45.24
C ILE A 345 -7.52 -12.70 45.27
N GLN A 346 -8.73 -12.28 44.90
CA GLN A 346 -9.14 -10.88 44.98
C GLN A 346 -9.17 -10.34 46.42
N LYS A 347 -9.60 -11.15 47.39
CA LYS A 347 -9.58 -10.80 48.83
C LYS A 347 -8.19 -10.83 49.47
N ALA A 348 -7.25 -11.58 48.91
CA ALA A 348 -5.86 -11.69 49.38
C ALA A 348 -4.97 -10.52 48.93
N ILE A 349 -5.44 -9.69 47.99
CA ILE A 349 -4.78 -8.40 47.67
C ILE A 349 -4.98 -7.48 48.89
N PRO A 350 -3.90 -7.03 49.57
CA PRO A 350 -4.04 -6.28 50.81
C PRO A 350 -4.77 -4.96 50.56
N LEU A 351 -5.94 -4.80 51.16
CA LEU A 351 -6.60 -3.50 51.29
C LEU A 351 -5.84 -2.71 52.38
N GLY A 352 -4.72 -2.12 51.98
CA GLY A 352 -3.82 -1.40 52.89
C GLY A 352 -4.44 -0.10 53.42
N SER A 353 -4.76 -0.13 54.71
CA SER A 353 -4.49 0.85 55.78
C SER A 353 -4.54 2.36 55.46
N MET A 354 -5.27 3.09 56.32
CA MET A 354 -5.53 4.54 56.35
C MET A 354 -4.30 5.47 56.49
N ASP A 355 -3.26 5.34 55.67
CA ASP A 355 -2.07 6.22 55.76
C ASP A 355 -1.58 6.71 54.38
N ARG A 356 -2.49 7.29 53.58
CA ARG A 356 -2.14 7.80 52.23
C ARG A 356 -2.65 9.20 51.87
N ASP A 357 -3.20 9.96 52.79
CA ASP A 357 -3.79 11.27 52.48
C ASP A 357 -2.79 12.41 52.23
N ARG A 358 -1.46 12.19 52.39
CA ARG A 358 -0.47 13.27 52.18
C ARG A 358 0.39 13.18 50.91
N LEU A 359 0.30 12.11 50.12
CA LEU A 359 1.11 11.92 48.90
C LEU A 359 0.30 11.55 47.64
N ALA A 360 -1.04 11.56 47.72
CA ALA A 360 -1.92 10.99 46.70
C ALA A 360 -2.48 11.99 45.66
N THR A 361 -1.89 13.17 45.46
CA THR A 361 -2.43 14.15 44.50
C THR A 361 -1.85 14.04 43.08
N ASN A 362 -0.75 13.31 42.86
CA ASN A 362 -0.04 13.30 41.55
C ASN A 362 0.03 11.95 40.81
N GLN A 363 -0.69 10.91 41.23
CA GLN A 363 -0.71 9.61 40.52
C GLN A 363 -2.13 9.08 40.22
N ARG A 364 -3.13 9.95 40.16
CA ARG A 364 -4.51 9.56 39.85
C ARG A 364 -4.82 9.75 38.37
N SER A 365 -4.14 8.99 37.51
CA SER A 365 -4.51 8.87 36.09
C SER A 365 -4.24 7.51 35.45
N LYS A 366 -3.82 6.48 36.21
CA LYS A 366 -3.80 5.10 35.71
C LYS A 366 -4.81 4.25 36.46
N ALA A 367 -5.96 4.04 35.81
CA ALA A 367 -6.89 2.99 36.20
C ALA A 367 -6.16 1.64 36.20
N PRO A 368 -6.52 0.69 37.09
CA PRO A 368 -6.03 -0.68 37.01
C PRO A 368 -6.31 -1.24 35.61
N PRO A 369 -5.41 -2.07 35.04
CA PRO A 369 -5.64 -2.67 33.73
C PRO A 369 -6.98 -3.44 33.76
N PRO A 370 -7.82 -3.31 32.73
CA PRO A 370 -9.05 -4.07 32.64
C PRO A 370 -8.73 -5.58 32.73
N PRO A 371 -9.60 -6.39 33.37
CA PRO A 371 -9.41 -7.83 33.43
C PRO A 371 -9.25 -8.39 32.02
N ASP A 372 -8.30 -9.31 31.84
CA ASP A 372 -8.09 -9.97 30.55
C ASP A 372 -9.41 -10.62 30.08
N PRO A 373 -9.73 -10.55 28.78
CA PRO A 373 -10.92 -11.21 28.25
C PRO A 373 -10.87 -12.71 28.56
N PRO A 374 -12.01 -13.34 28.89
CA PRO A 374 -12.03 -14.76 29.25
C PRO A 374 -11.46 -15.60 28.11
N SER A 375 -10.49 -16.46 28.44
CA SER A 375 -9.90 -17.41 27.49
C SER A 375 -10.98 -18.33 26.92
N GLY A 376 -10.86 -18.72 25.64
CA GLY A 376 -11.78 -19.68 25.02
C GLY A 376 -11.84 -21.02 25.78
N ALA A 377 -10.81 -21.36 26.54
CA ALA A 377 -10.79 -22.49 27.47
C ALA A 377 -11.95 -22.48 28.50
N ALA A 378 -12.42 -21.30 28.92
CA ALA A 378 -13.54 -21.19 29.87
C ALA A 378 -14.86 -21.74 29.29
N LEU A 379 -15.06 -21.65 27.97
CA LEU A 379 -16.22 -22.23 27.28
C LEU A 379 -16.17 -23.76 27.24
N LEU A 380 -14.96 -24.33 27.19
CA LEU A 380 -14.75 -25.79 27.14
C LEU A 380 -14.93 -26.48 28.50
N VAL A 381 -14.98 -25.69 29.57
CA VAL A 381 -15.09 -26.14 30.96
C VAL A 381 -16.44 -25.73 31.58
N ALA A 382 -17.31 -25.08 30.80
CA ALA A 382 -18.63 -24.63 31.23
C ALA A 382 -19.57 -25.81 31.60
N PRO A 383 -20.54 -25.60 32.50
CA PRO A 383 -21.46 -26.65 32.97
C PRO A 383 -22.31 -27.28 31.86
N GLU A 384 -22.61 -26.52 30.82
CA GLU A 384 -23.37 -26.92 29.63
C GLU A 384 -22.38 -27.20 28.49
N MET A 385 -21.70 -28.35 28.55
CA MET A 385 -20.83 -28.77 27.46
C MET A 385 -21.73 -29.11 26.25
N PRO A 386 -21.55 -28.49 25.06
CA PRO A 386 -22.31 -28.88 23.87
C PRO A 386 -22.00 -30.35 23.56
N ALA A 387 -22.98 -31.22 23.70
CA ALA A 387 -22.81 -32.64 23.43
C ALA A 387 -22.56 -32.85 21.93
N ARG A 388 -21.30 -33.07 21.50
CA ARG A 388 -20.97 -33.85 20.28
C ARG A 388 -19.46 -34.10 20.11
N LEU A 389 -19.01 -35.24 20.63
CA LEU A 389 -17.82 -35.97 20.16
C LEU A 389 -18.10 -37.48 20.17
N ALA A 390 -19.32 -37.89 19.77
CA ALA A 390 -19.63 -39.27 19.43
C ALA A 390 -19.44 -39.46 17.92
N THR A 391 -18.47 -40.31 17.60
CA THR A 391 -18.12 -40.78 16.27
C THR A 391 -19.33 -41.26 15.48
N LYS A 392 -19.53 -40.74 14.26
CA LYS A 392 -20.41 -41.38 13.27
C LYS A 392 -19.71 -42.64 12.76
N GLY A 393 -20.06 -43.79 13.34
CA GLY A 393 -19.82 -45.12 12.80
C GLY A 393 -21.16 -45.81 12.51
N SER A 394 -21.42 -46.01 11.22
CA SER A 394 -22.29 -46.96 10.51
C SER A 394 -23.44 -47.72 11.22
N HIS A 395 -24.53 -47.86 10.45
CA HIS A 395 -25.76 -48.67 10.60
C HIS A 395 -26.82 -48.10 11.56
N GLY A 396 -28.04 -47.75 11.15
CA GLY A 396 -28.79 -47.95 9.92
C GLY A 396 -30.19 -48.42 10.29
N ASN A 397 -31.22 -47.56 10.21
CA ASN A 397 -32.54 -47.92 9.70
C ASN A 397 -33.48 -46.69 9.58
N SER A 398 -34.08 -46.56 8.38
CA SER A 398 -35.48 -46.17 8.06
C SER A 398 -36.05 -44.82 8.58
N LEU A 399 -36.81 -44.00 7.84
CA LEU A 399 -37.49 -44.11 6.55
C LEU A 399 -37.99 -42.70 6.13
N ALA A 400 -38.20 -42.48 4.83
CA ALA A 400 -39.18 -41.59 4.18
C ALA A 400 -39.13 -40.06 4.47
N SER A 401 -38.67 -39.23 3.54
CA SER A 401 -39.32 -38.75 2.29
C SER A 401 -40.03 -37.42 2.51
N GLU A 402 -39.48 -36.35 1.92
CA GLU A 402 -40.25 -35.47 1.03
C GLU A 402 -39.31 -34.76 0.06
N ASN A 403 -39.74 -34.75 -1.20
CA ASN A 403 -39.02 -34.38 -2.41
C ASN A 403 -38.80 -32.86 -2.52
N VAL A 404 -37.62 -32.45 -3.03
CA VAL A 404 -37.56 -31.41 -4.07
C VAL A 404 -36.49 -31.81 -5.08
N GLU A 405 -36.91 -31.85 -6.33
CA GLU A 405 -36.17 -32.33 -7.49
C GLU A 405 -35.03 -31.42 -7.93
N HIS A 406 -34.06 -32.09 -8.56
CA HIS A 406 -32.90 -31.60 -9.27
C HIS A 406 -33.21 -30.67 -10.45
N ALA A 407 -32.31 -29.71 -10.68
CA ALA A 407 -31.83 -29.40 -12.03
C ALA A 407 -30.30 -29.48 -12.03
N ALA A 408 -29.79 -30.54 -12.63
CA ALA A 408 -28.38 -30.72 -12.96
C ALA A 408 -28.15 -30.32 -14.43
N SER A 409 -27.02 -29.70 -14.72
CA SER A 409 -26.40 -29.75 -16.05
C SER A 409 -24.87 -29.74 -15.91
N ASN A 410 -24.28 -30.90 -16.17
CA ASN A 410 -23.02 -31.20 -16.88
C ASN A 410 -21.97 -30.06 -16.94
N GLY A 411 -20.71 -30.23 -16.54
CA GLY A 411 -19.89 -31.43 -16.69
C GLY A 411 -19.31 -31.48 -18.10
N ASP A 412 -18.16 -30.82 -18.31
CA ASP A 412 -17.26 -31.17 -19.40
C ASP A 412 -15.81 -31.14 -18.91
N ALA A 413 -15.17 -32.27 -19.11
CA ALA A 413 -13.82 -32.59 -18.69
C ALA A 413 -12.95 -32.70 -19.94
N VAL A 414 -11.79 -32.05 -19.92
CA VAL A 414 -10.71 -32.35 -20.87
C VAL A 414 -9.48 -32.79 -20.09
N LYS A 415 -9.13 -34.07 -20.27
CA LYS A 415 -7.86 -34.71 -19.92
C LYS A 415 -7.01 -34.81 -21.19
N SER A 416 -5.70 -34.59 -21.06
CA SER A 416 -4.60 -35.38 -21.67
C SER A 416 -3.26 -34.73 -21.29
N GLU A 417 -2.49 -35.31 -20.37
CA GLU A 417 -1.35 -36.25 -20.63
C GLU A 417 -0.17 -35.56 -21.33
N ALA A 418 0.94 -35.23 -20.65
CA ALA A 418 2.00 -36.08 -20.09
C ALA A 418 2.77 -36.89 -21.15
N HIS A 419 3.99 -36.46 -21.45
CA HIS A 419 5.09 -37.34 -21.84
C HIS A 419 6.40 -36.83 -21.24
N ALA A 420 7.08 -37.73 -20.53
CA ALA A 420 8.36 -37.55 -19.86
C ALA A 420 9.50 -38.25 -20.64
N ASN A 421 10.73 -37.75 -20.43
CA ASN A 421 12.03 -38.43 -20.29
C ASN A 421 13.16 -37.45 -20.69
N GLY A 422 14.27 -37.26 -19.98
CA GLY A 422 14.81 -37.86 -18.76
C GLY A 422 16.28 -37.43 -18.54
N GLY A 423 16.73 -37.50 -17.28
CA GLY A 423 18.14 -37.59 -16.80
C GLY A 423 18.94 -36.28 -16.66
N ALA A 424 19.84 -36.07 -15.69
CA ALA A 424 20.26 -36.71 -14.44
C ALA A 424 21.35 -35.79 -13.80
N ASN A 425 21.61 -35.95 -12.50
CA ASN A 425 22.66 -35.34 -11.64
C ASN A 425 22.31 -33.93 -11.11
N GLY A 426 22.33 -33.62 -9.81
CA GLY A 426 23.02 -34.21 -8.67
C GLY A 426 23.96 -33.17 -8.09
N ASP A 427 23.51 -32.37 -7.11
CA ASP A 427 24.25 -32.03 -5.88
C ASP A 427 23.52 -30.97 -5.05
N THR A 428 23.31 -31.32 -3.80
CA THR A 428 22.84 -30.45 -2.72
C THR A 428 24.01 -29.64 -2.18
N SER A 429 23.94 -28.31 -2.24
CA SER A 429 24.76 -27.48 -1.36
C SER A 429 24.07 -26.17 -1.02
N SER A 430 23.90 -26.00 0.29
CA SER A 430 23.43 -24.81 0.99
C SER A 430 24.33 -23.61 0.70
N VAL A 431 23.78 -22.52 0.17
CA VAL A 431 24.50 -21.25 0.08
C VAL A 431 24.13 -20.37 1.26
N ILE A 432 25.19 -20.00 1.97
CA ILE A 432 25.26 -19.22 3.19
C ILE A 432 25.12 -17.74 2.85
N VAL A 433 24.31 -17.04 3.65
CA VAL A 433 24.09 -15.60 3.63
C VAL A 433 25.36 -14.86 4.08
N ALA A 434 25.93 -14.02 3.23
CA ALA A 434 26.97 -13.06 3.61
C ALA A 434 26.35 -11.68 3.82
N ASN A 435 26.34 -11.23 5.09
CA ASN A 435 26.03 -9.85 5.48
C ASN A 435 27.26 -8.98 5.20
N GLY A 436 27.12 -8.03 4.28
CA GLY A 436 28.01 -6.87 4.14
C GLY A 436 27.46 -5.68 4.93
N ASP A 437 28.37 -4.94 5.54
CA ASP A 437 28.14 -3.88 6.52
C ASP A 437 27.32 -2.69 6.01
N GLY A 438 26.64 -2.05 6.96
CA GLY A 438 25.52 -1.15 6.73
C GLY A 438 25.86 0.34 6.54
N ALA A 439 24.83 1.08 6.10
CA ALA A 439 24.48 2.40 6.63
C ALA A 439 23.02 2.73 6.25
N VAL A 440 22.21 3.13 7.23
CA VAL A 440 20.92 3.82 7.00
C VAL A 440 20.86 5.13 7.80
N ASN A 441 20.54 6.19 7.05
CA ASN A 441 19.83 7.45 7.32
C ASN A 441 20.37 8.57 8.25
N GLY A 442 20.57 9.77 7.65
CA GLY A 442 19.79 10.97 8.02
C GLY A 442 20.51 12.31 8.38
N VAL A 443 20.56 13.24 7.41
CA VAL A 443 20.43 14.73 7.49
C VAL A 443 21.45 15.61 8.28
N ALA A 444 22.30 16.28 7.48
CA ALA A 444 22.86 17.65 7.51
C ALA A 444 23.36 18.31 8.83
N ALA A 445 24.68 18.51 8.91
CA ALA A 445 25.34 19.79 9.21
C ALA A 445 26.85 19.70 8.93
N ASN A 446 27.44 20.79 8.44
CA ASN A 446 28.87 20.98 8.17
C ASN A 446 29.79 20.36 9.24
N GLY A 447 30.76 19.57 8.79
CA GLY A 447 31.89 19.13 9.60
C GLY A 447 32.30 17.70 9.25
N VAL A 448 33.33 17.54 8.43
CA VAL A 448 34.02 16.25 8.24
C VAL A 448 34.64 15.86 9.58
N VAL A 449 33.93 15.08 10.39
CA VAL A 449 34.53 14.41 11.55
C VAL A 449 35.19 13.14 11.00
N LYS A 450 36.52 13.18 10.87
CA LYS A 450 37.32 11.97 10.67
C LYS A 450 36.98 11.01 11.81
N LYS A 451 36.41 9.84 11.49
CA LYS A 451 36.14 8.77 12.46
C LYS A 451 37.49 8.32 13.01
N GLU A 452 37.84 8.73 14.23
CA GLU A 452 39.06 8.29 14.90
C GLU A 452 39.00 6.77 15.06
N LYS A 453 40.04 6.08 14.58
CA LYS A 453 40.19 4.64 14.73
C LYS A 453 40.28 4.33 16.23
N PHE A 454 39.25 3.70 16.78
CA PHE A 454 39.20 3.39 18.21
C PHE A 454 40.23 2.32 18.56
N GLU A 455 41.25 2.73 19.31
CA GLU A 455 42.30 1.83 19.78
C GLU A 455 41.82 1.06 21.02
N LEU A 456 41.78 -0.27 20.88
CA LEU A 456 41.47 -1.18 21.97
C LEU A 456 42.63 -1.24 22.97
N GLN A 457 42.60 -0.37 23.98
CA GLN A 457 43.39 -0.47 25.21
C GLN A 457 43.32 -1.87 25.85
N PRO A 458 44.48 -2.53 26.08
CA PRO A 458 44.56 -3.82 26.76
C PRO A 458 44.23 -3.68 28.26
N ILE A 459 43.68 -4.73 28.85
CA ILE A 459 43.47 -4.77 30.30
C ILE A 459 44.81 -5.15 30.97
N PRO A 460 45.27 -4.45 32.02
CA PRO A 460 46.51 -4.78 32.72
C PRO A 460 46.54 -6.25 33.20
N ASN A 461 47.69 -6.91 33.05
CA ASN A 461 47.92 -8.32 33.44
C ASN A 461 47.16 -9.39 32.64
N LEU A 462 46.59 -9.06 31.47
CA LEU A 462 45.99 -10.04 30.56
C LEU A 462 46.87 -10.21 29.31
N THR A 463 47.42 -11.42 29.11
CA THR A 463 48.10 -11.79 27.87
C THR A 463 47.08 -12.12 26.77
N PRO A 464 47.17 -11.49 25.59
CA PRO A 464 46.25 -11.76 24.48
C PRO A 464 46.25 -13.24 24.09
N LEU A 465 45.09 -13.76 23.71
CA LEU A 465 44.98 -15.09 23.12
C LEU A 465 45.35 -15.01 21.62
N GLN A 466 46.07 -16.00 21.08
CA GLN A 466 46.24 -16.14 19.63
C GLN A 466 45.24 -17.15 19.09
N PHE A 467 44.51 -16.77 18.05
CA PHE A 467 43.60 -17.66 17.34
C PHE A 467 44.27 -18.22 16.09
N THR A 468 44.15 -19.54 15.87
CA THR A 468 44.52 -20.19 14.60
C THR A 468 43.24 -20.70 13.96
N LEU A 469 43.11 -20.50 12.63
CA LEU A 469 41.88 -20.79 11.87
C LEU A 469 41.37 -22.22 12.08
N ASP A 470 42.29 -23.17 12.30
CA ASP A 470 42.00 -24.59 12.45
C ASP A 470 41.53 -25.01 13.86
N GLN A 471 41.73 -24.16 14.87
CA GLN A 471 41.48 -24.51 16.29
C GLN A 471 40.27 -23.79 16.90
N THR A 472 39.73 -22.77 16.24
CA THR A 472 38.60 -22.00 16.77
C THR A 472 37.43 -21.94 15.79
N PRO A 473 36.37 -22.74 16.03
CA PRO A 473 35.15 -22.63 15.24
C PRO A 473 34.52 -21.23 15.42
N ASP A 474 33.81 -20.77 14.39
CA ASP A 474 33.09 -19.49 14.33
C ASP A 474 33.96 -18.22 14.22
N LEU A 475 35.30 -18.35 14.11
CA LEU A 475 36.20 -17.19 13.93
C LEU A 475 35.91 -16.40 12.64
N GLN A 476 35.49 -17.09 11.58
CA GLN A 476 35.13 -16.49 10.28
C GLN A 476 33.90 -15.57 10.32
N VAL A 477 33.11 -15.61 11.41
CA VAL A 477 31.87 -14.82 11.56
C VAL A 477 32.14 -13.47 12.24
N LEU A 478 33.36 -13.24 12.75
CA LEU A 478 33.74 -12.01 13.44
C LEU A 478 34.47 -11.06 12.49
N THR A 479 34.20 -9.76 12.62
CA THR A 479 34.99 -8.73 11.93
C THR A 479 36.42 -8.64 12.48
N PRO A 480 37.41 -8.10 11.74
CA PRO A 480 38.79 -7.99 12.20
C PRO A 480 38.95 -7.25 13.54
N ASP A 481 38.07 -6.29 13.84
CA ASP A 481 38.09 -5.56 15.10
C ASP A 481 37.45 -6.34 16.25
N GLU A 482 36.45 -7.17 15.97
CA GLU A 482 35.88 -8.13 16.93
C GLU A 482 36.86 -9.26 17.27
N VAL A 483 37.64 -9.73 16.29
CA VAL A 483 38.70 -10.71 16.51
C VAL A 483 39.73 -10.14 17.50
N LYS A 484 40.23 -8.93 17.26
CA LYS A 484 41.16 -8.25 18.19
C LYS A 484 40.56 -8.05 19.58
N LEU A 485 39.28 -7.70 19.67
CA LEU A 485 38.58 -7.59 20.95
C LEU A 485 38.56 -8.94 21.70
N CYS A 486 38.28 -10.03 20.98
CA CYS A 486 38.28 -11.38 21.54
C CYS A 486 39.69 -11.82 22.00
N GLU A 487 40.73 -11.49 21.23
CA GLU A 487 42.14 -11.75 21.57
C GLU A 487 42.53 -11.04 22.87
N LEU A 488 42.24 -9.73 22.95
CA LEU A 488 42.58 -8.89 24.11
C LEU A 488 41.80 -9.27 25.37
N LEU A 489 40.53 -9.67 25.23
CA LEU A 489 39.68 -10.05 26.36
C LEU A 489 39.78 -11.53 26.73
N ARG A 490 40.53 -12.33 25.94
CA ARG A 490 40.59 -13.79 26.04
C ARG A 490 39.20 -14.44 26.04
N ILE A 491 38.36 -14.06 25.09
CA ILE A 491 37.00 -14.61 24.91
C ILE A 491 37.01 -15.39 23.60
N GLN A 492 36.56 -16.65 23.64
CA GLN A 492 36.41 -17.45 22.42
C GLN A 492 35.28 -16.88 21.54
N PRO A 493 35.35 -16.99 20.20
CA PRO A 493 34.36 -16.42 19.27
C PRO A 493 32.91 -16.78 19.60
N LYS A 494 32.62 -18.05 19.92
CA LYS A 494 31.27 -18.52 20.21
C LYS A 494 30.64 -17.87 21.46
N PRO A 495 31.30 -17.85 22.64
CA PRO A 495 30.84 -17.05 23.78
C PRO A 495 30.66 -15.55 23.48
N TYR A 496 31.55 -14.96 22.68
CA TYR A 496 31.43 -13.55 22.28
C TYR A 496 30.17 -13.29 21.46
N LEU A 497 29.87 -14.14 20.47
CA LEU A 497 28.66 -14.02 19.64
C LEU A 497 27.38 -14.12 20.47
N MET A 498 27.34 -15.02 21.47
CA MET A 498 26.21 -15.10 22.40
C MET A 498 26.03 -13.81 23.23
N ILE A 499 27.14 -13.22 23.70
CA ILE A 499 27.11 -11.95 24.43
C ILE A 499 26.65 -10.81 23.51
N LYS A 500 27.15 -10.76 22.28
CA LYS A 500 26.75 -9.78 21.26
C LYS A 500 25.25 -9.83 21.00
N GLU A 501 24.71 -11.02 20.78
CA GLU A 501 23.27 -11.22 20.57
C GLU A 501 22.44 -10.74 21.77
N GLN A 502 22.84 -11.08 23.00
CA GLN A 502 22.12 -10.66 24.21
C GLN A 502 22.16 -9.16 24.44
N LEU A 503 23.31 -8.51 24.23
CA LEU A 503 23.46 -7.06 24.38
C LEU A 503 22.60 -6.30 23.35
N LEU A 504 22.59 -6.73 22.09
CA LEU A 504 21.79 -6.09 21.05
C LEU A 504 20.29 -6.30 21.29
N LYS A 505 19.87 -7.50 21.71
CA LYS A 505 18.48 -7.76 22.10
C LYS A 505 18.01 -6.87 23.24
N GLU A 506 18.86 -6.61 24.23
CA GLU A 506 18.49 -5.73 25.34
C GLU A 506 18.46 -4.26 24.91
N ALA A 507 19.43 -3.81 24.11
CA ALA A 507 19.45 -2.44 23.58
C ALA A 507 18.22 -2.13 22.71
N LEU A 508 17.72 -3.11 21.95
CA LEU A 508 16.49 -2.95 21.16
C LEU A 508 15.24 -2.69 22.01
N LYS A 509 15.19 -3.18 23.26
CA LYS A 509 14.07 -2.90 24.18
C LYS A 509 14.06 -1.46 24.68
N THR A 510 15.21 -0.78 24.61
CA THR A 510 15.45 0.56 25.13
C THR A 510 15.82 1.54 24.01
N ASN A 511 15.16 1.41 22.85
CA ASN A 511 15.34 2.26 21.68
C ASN A 511 16.81 2.43 21.24
N GLY A 512 17.57 1.34 21.28
CA GLY A 512 18.98 1.30 20.87
C GLY A 512 19.95 1.84 21.92
N THR A 513 19.51 2.16 23.14
CA THR A 513 20.40 2.68 24.21
C THR A 513 20.59 1.65 25.33
N LEU A 514 21.76 1.58 25.98
CA LEU A 514 22.00 0.65 27.09
C LEU A 514 22.88 1.28 28.17
N LYS A 515 22.59 1.01 29.45
CA LYS A 515 23.44 1.49 30.56
C LYS A 515 24.65 0.57 30.74
N LYS A 516 25.82 1.15 31.02
CA LYS A 516 27.07 0.39 31.27
C LYS A 516 26.92 -0.68 32.36
N LYS A 517 26.11 -0.43 33.41
CA LYS A 517 25.84 -1.39 34.48
C LYS A 517 25.05 -2.61 33.98
N GLN A 518 24.00 -2.37 33.19
CA GLN A 518 23.18 -3.44 32.60
C GLN A 518 24.00 -4.28 31.62
N ALA A 519 24.84 -3.65 30.80
CA ALA A 519 25.73 -4.36 29.88
C ALA A 519 26.68 -5.33 30.60
N LYS A 520 27.24 -4.93 31.75
CA LYS A 520 28.09 -5.81 32.58
C LYS A 520 27.32 -7.01 33.13
N GLU A 521 26.11 -6.78 33.63
CA GLU A 521 25.24 -7.84 34.16
C GLU A 521 24.86 -8.87 33.08
N ILE A 522 24.62 -8.41 31.85
CA ILE A 522 24.29 -9.25 30.70
C ILE A 522 25.51 -10.06 30.22
N CYS A 523 26.70 -9.44 30.17
CA CYS A 523 27.92 -10.13 29.74
C CYS A 523 28.26 -11.33 30.63
N ARG A 524 27.88 -11.31 31.92
CA ARG A 524 28.25 -12.35 32.93
C ARG A 524 29.75 -12.66 32.94
N LEU A 525 30.57 -11.65 32.65
CA LEU A 525 32.03 -11.70 32.67
C LEU A 525 32.56 -10.82 33.80
N ASP A 526 33.89 -10.84 33.98
CA ASP A 526 34.58 -9.86 34.82
C ASP A 526 34.19 -8.41 34.45
N ASN A 527 34.09 -7.56 35.48
CA ASN A 527 33.65 -6.17 35.35
C ASN A 527 34.48 -5.33 34.37
N ALA A 528 35.77 -5.62 34.23
CA ALA A 528 36.65 -4.93 33.27
C ALA A 528 36.35 -5.38 31.84
N LYS A 529 36.17 -6.69 31.61
CA LYS A 529 35.83 -7.25 30.29
C LYS A 529 34.47 -6.77 29.80
N GLY A 530 33.44 -6.83 30.65
CA GLY A 530 32.10 -6.33 30.31
C GLY A 530 32.08 -4.82 30.03
N SER A 531 32.93 -4.04 30.72
CA SER A 531 33.09 -2.60 30.42
C SER A 531 33.68 -2.37 29.03
N ARG A 532 34.68 -3.17 28.64
CA ARG A 532 35.39 -3.00 27.37
C ARG A 532 34.53 -3.41 26.17
N ILE A 533 33.74 -4.48 26.33
CA ILE A 533 32.74 -4.88 25.33
C ILE A 533 31.70 -3.77 25.15
N PHE A 534 31.17 -3.21 26.24
CA PHE A 534 30.21 -2.11 26.16
C PHE A 534 30.80 -0.87 25.44
N GLU A 535 32.03 -0.48 25.77
CA GLU A 535 32.70 0.65 25.11
C GLU A 535 32.92 0.39 23.61
N PHE A 536 33.29 -0.83 23.23
CA PHE A 536 33.41 -1.23 21.83
C PHE A 536 32.07 -1.13 21.08
N PHE A 537 30.96 -1.56 21.70
CA PHE A 537 29.62 -1.51 21.08
C PHE A 537 29.13 -0.07 20.90
N VAL A 538 29.40 0.80 21.87
CA VAL A 538 29.09 2.24 21.76
C VAL A 538 29.92 2.88 20.67
N ASN A 539 31.22 2.60 20.61
CA ASN A 539 32.10 3.18 19.60
C ASN A 539 31.81 2.65 18.18
N SER A 540 31.43 1.38 18.07
CA SER A 540 31.00 0.78 16.80
C SER A 540 29.65 1.32 16.30
N GLY A 541 28.95 2.12 17.13
CA GLY A 541 27.64 2.69 16.80
C GLY A 541 26.50 1.69 16.92
N TRP A 542 26.75 0.50 17.50
CA TRP A 542 25.74 -0.55 17.62
C TRP A 542 24.78 -0.32 18.78
N VAL A 543 25.22 0.41 19.81
CA VAL A 543 24.44 0.71 21.01
C VAL A 543 24.71 2.15 21.47
N GLY A 544 23.67 2.95 21.68
CA GLY A 544 23.78 4.27 22.31
C GLY A 544 23.97 4.19 23.82
N LYS A 545 24.57 5.21 24.42
CA LYS A 545 24.72 5.30 25.89
C LYS A 545 23.42 5.86 26.51
N ALA A 546 22.78 5.06 27.36
CA ALA A 546 21.57 5.45 28.11
C ALA A 546 21.86 6.20 29.42
#